data_AF-A0A1Q7J5G6-F1
#
_entry.id   AF-A0A1Q7J5G6-F1
#
_cell.length_a   1.000
_cell.length_b   1.000
_cell.length_c   1.000
_cell.angle_alpha   90.00
_cell.angle_beta   90.00
_cell.angle_gamma   90.00
#
_symmetry.space_group_name_H-M   'P 1'
#
loop_
_entity.id
_entity.type
_entity.pdbx_description
1 polymer ?
#
loop_
_entity_poly.entity_id
_entity_poly.type
_entity_poly.pdbx_seq_one_letter_code
_entity_poly.pdbx_strand_id
1 'polypeptide(L)'
;MAVLRLLSGERGYVSLDPGEVQEALRRETADVNPDPGLFRQFPDAILSLNRLAAERFLRGDRAYAPSHAPLPDAPELVRPDEETEPEAEAEAAGATRPSGSAFELAEQSESPRQCPYCGETLPGGRKVNFCPQCGQPPSGELRCPACGSEVDVGWRYCAGCGRATGFE
;
A
#
# COMPACT_ATOMS: atom_id res chain seq x y z
N MET A 1 18.75 -9.20 -1.67
CA MET A 1 18.50 -9.50 -0.23
C MET A 1 17.14 -10.09 0.06
N ALA A 2 16.02 -9.50 -0.39
CA ALA A 2 14.68 -10.00 -0.06
C ALA A 2 14.45 -11.49 -0.43
N VAL A 3 14.89 -11.90 -1.63
CA VAL A 3 14.74 -13.29 -2.09
C VAL A 3 15.59 -14.25 -1.24
N LEU A 4 16.86 -13.94 -0.98
CA LEU A 4 17.74 -14.75 -0.14
C LEU A 4 17.14 -14.99 1.25
N ARG A 5 16.60 -13.94 1.87
CA ARG A 5 15.89 -13.99 3.16
C ARG A 5 14.64 -14.85 3.13
N LEU A 6 13.85 -14.76 2.06
CA LEU A 6 12.69 -15.63 1.89
C LEU A 6 13.10 -17.10 1.81
N LEU A 7 14.14 -17.39 1.01
CA LEU A 7 14.63 -18.75 0.78
C LEU A 7 15.33 -19.37 1.99
N SER A 8 15.93 -18.57 2.86
CA SER A 8 16.47 -19.03 4.16
C SER A 8 15.40 -19.47 5.16
N GLY A 9 14.12 -19.34 4.79
CA GLY A 9 12.96 -19.72 5.59
C GLY A 9 12.55 -18.67 6.60
N GLU A 10 12.96 -17.40 6.41
CA GLU A 10 12.57 -16.31 7.30
C GLU A 10 11.04 -16.23 7.40
N ARG A 11 10.52 -16.23 8.64
CA ARG A 11 9.08 -16.18 8.96
C ARG A 11 8.26 -17.38 8.45
N GLY A 12 8.91 -18.45 8.00
CA GLY A 12 8.27 -19.73 7.68
C GLY A 12 7.38 -19.72 6.44
N TYR A 13 7.56 -18.78 5.51
CA TYR A 13 6.78 -18.72 4.27
C TYR A 13 7.18 -19.78 3.25
N VAL A 14 8.45 -20.16 3.23
CA VAL A 14 9.04 -21.04 2.24
C VAL A 14 9.89 -22.10 2.93
N SER A 15 9.80 -23.34 2.43
CA SER A 15 10.73 -24.43 2.74
C SER A 15 11.38 -24.93 1.45
N LEU A 16 12.67 -25.27 1.51
CA LEU A 16 13.37 -25.86 0.38
C LEU A 16 13.68 -27.33 0.66
N ASP A 17 13.59 -28.15 -0.37
CA ASP A 17 14.04 -29.54 -0.39
C ASP A 17 15.12 -29.70 -1.48
N PRO A 18 16.32 -30.23 -1.17
CA PRO A 18 16.77 -30.74 0.13
C PRO A 18 17.05 -29.64 1.16
N GLY A 19 16.80 -29.94 2.44
CA GLY A 19 16.92 -28.98 3.55
C GLY A 19 18.31 -28.39 3.77
N GLU A 20 19.36 -29.05 3.27
CA GLU A 20 20.75 -28.55 3.29
C GLU A 20 20.90 -27.23 2.54
N VAL A 21 20.16 -27.06 1.44
CA VAL A 21 20.15 -25.82 0.64
C VAL A 21 19.58 -24.67 1.45
N GLN A 22 18.48 -24.90 2.17
CA GLN A 22 17.87 -23.88 3.02
C GLN A 22 18.82 -23.43 4.14
N GLU A 23 19.55 -24.38 4.73
CA GLU A 23 20.53 -24.09 5.78
C GLU A 23 21.74 -23.32 5.23
N ALA A 24 22.21 -23.62 4.02
CA ALA A 24 23.26 -22.85 3.35
C ALA A 24 22.84 -21.39 3.13
N LEU A 25 21.63 -21.15 2.61
CA LEU A 25 21.09 -19.80 2.41
C LEU A 25 20.85 -19.06 3.73
N ARG A 26 20.52 -19.79 4.81
CA ARG A 26 20.40 -19.23 6.15
C ARG A 26 21.72 -18.75 6.71
N ARG A 27 22.79 -19.53 6.55
CA ARG A 27 24.14 -19.12 6.96
C ARG A 27 24.58 -17.88 6.20
N GLU A 28 24.39 -17.86 4.89
CA GLU A 28 24.72 -16.70 4.05
C GLU A 28 23.98 -15.44 4.50
N THR A 29 22.70 -15.56 4.90
CA THR A 29 21.93 -14.42 5.39
C THR A 29 22.48 -13.83 6.69
N ALA A 30 23.18 -14.63 7.50
CA ALA A 30 23.78 -14.22 8.77
C ALA A 30 25.19 -13.63 8.62
N ASP A 31 25.81 -13.76 7.45
CA ASP A 31 27.14 -13.20 7.20
C ASP A 31 27.13 -11.67 7.13
N VAL A 32 28.27 -11.08 7.44
CA VAL A 32 28.46 -9.61 7.43
C VAL A 32 28.37 -9.05 6.00
N ASN A 33 28.79 -9.84 5.01
CA ASN A 33 28.74 -9.47 3.59
C ASN A 33 28.07 -10.58 2.76
N PRO A 34 26.74 -10.66 2.78
CA PRO A 34 26.00 -11.73 2.13
C PRO A 34 25.98 -11.57 0.61
N ASP A 35 26.17 -12.68 -0.12
CA ASP A 35 25.91 -12.78 -1.56
C ASP A 35 24.41 -13.01 -1.82
N PRO A 36 23.66 -12.00 -2.30
CA PRO A 36 22.25 -12.16 -2.60
C PRO A 36 21.98 -13.17 -3.73
N GLY A 37 22.99 -13.56 -4.50
CA GLY A 37 22.91 -14.47 -5.64
C GLY A 37 23.15 -15.95 -5.32
N LEU A 38 23.52 -16.31 -4.07
CA LEU A 38 23.90 -17.68 -3.70
C LEU A 38 22.89 -18.76 -4.12
N PHE A 39 21.59 -18.44 -4.04
CA PHE A 39 20.52 -19.36 -4.44
C PHE A 39 20.60 -19.83 -5.90
N ARG A 40 21.27 -19.09 -6.79
CA ARG A 40 21.46 -19.48 -8.19
C ARG A 40 22.36 -20.70 -8.35
N GLN A 41 23.13 -21.05 -7.33
CA GLN A 41 23.96 -22.26 -7.31
C GLN A 41 23.14 -23.53 -7.07
N PHE A 42 21.87 -23.41 -6.69
CA PHE A 42 20.97 -24.53 -6.38
C PHE A 42 19.73 -24.52 -7.28
N PRO A 43 19.87 -24.73 -8.61
CA PRO A 43 18.75 -24.68 -9.54
C PRO A 43 17.74 -25.82 -9.35
N ASP A 44 18.18 -26.96 -8.83
CA ASP A 44 17.37 -28.17 -8.67
C ASP A 44 16.60 -28.21 -7.35
N ALA A 45 16.77 -27.20 -6.47
CA ALA A 45 16.09 -27.16 -5.19
C ALA A 45 14.58 -26.92 -5.37
N ILE A 46 13.77 -27.77 -4.74
CA ILE A 46 12.31 -27.66 -4.80
C ILE A 46 11.85 -26.65 -3.75
N LEU A 47 11.08 -25.66 -4.20
CA LEU A 47 10.50 -24.64 -3.34
C LEU A 47 9.05 -24.98 -3.00
N SER A 48 8.76 -25.10 -1.70
CA SER A 48 7.40 -25.27 -1.18
C SER A 48 6.94 -24.01 -0.44
N LEU A 49 5.72 -23.56 -0.74
CA LEU A 49 5.11 -22.37 -0.13
C LEU A 49 4.17 -22.77 1.01
N ASN A 50 4.39 -22.20 2.20
CA ASN A 50 3.46 -22.33 3.31
C ASN A 50 2.33 -21.30 3.17
N ARG A 51 1.25 -21.73 2.52
CA ARG A 51 0.07 -20.91 2.25
C ARG A 51 -0.52 -20.28 3.52
N LEU A 52 -0.61 -21.03 4.61
CA LEU A 52 -1.21 -20.54 5.85
C LEU A 52 -0.39 -19.40 6.48
N ALA A 53 0.95 -19.49 6.42
CA ALA A 53 1.83 -18.43 6.89
C ALA A 53 1.69 -17.17 6.01
N ALA A 54 1.63 -17.34 4.68
CA ALA A 54 1.47 -16.23 3.75
C ALA A 54 0.12 -15.52 3.91
N GLU A 55 -0.98 -16.27 4.03
CA GLU A 55 -2.33 -15.72 4.21
C GLU A 55 -2.46 -14.92 5.51
N ARG A 56 -1.86 -15.40 6.62
CA ARG A 56 -1.83 -14.65 7.89
C ARG A 56 -1.14 -13.30 7.75
N PHE A 57 -0.04 -13.25 7.02
CA PHE A 57 0.67 -12.00 6.78
C PHE A 57 -0.14 -11.04 5.90
N LEU A 58 -0.74 -11.54 4.82
CA LEU A 58 -1.55 -10.73 3.89
C LEU A 58 -2.83 -10.19 4.54
N ARG A 59 -3.47 -10.98 5.42
CA ARG A 59 -4.64 -10.55 6.18
C ARG A 59 -4.31 -9.46 7.22
N GLY A 60 -3.02 -9.20 7.48
CA GLY A 60 -2.59 -8.22 8.46
C GLY A 60 -2.82 -8.68 9.89
N ASP A 61 -2.95 -9.99 10.13
CA ASP A 61 -2.97 -10.58 11.48
C ASP A 61 -1.57 -10.44 12.09
N ARG A 62 -1.25 -9.21 12.51
CA ARG A 62 -0.26 -8.95 13.53
C ARG A 62 -0.89 -9.52 14.79
N ALA A 63 -0.63 -10.79 15.09
CA ALA A 63 -0.89 -11.34 16.41
C ALA A 63 -0.07 -10.49 17.40
N TYR A 64 -0.68 -9.42 17.90
CA TYR A 64 -0.02 -8.43 18.73
C TYR A 64 0.10 -8.87 20.19
N ALA A 65 -0.57 -9.94 20.59
CA ALA A 65 -0.35 -10.54 21.91
C ALA A 65 -0.60 -12.05 21.85
N PRO A 66 0.22 -12.87 22.53
CA PRO A 66 -0.28 -14.15 23.04
C PRO A 66 -1.58 -13.85 23.79
N SER A 67 -2.62 -14.68 23.65
CA SER A 67 -3.76 -14.59 24.55
C SER A 67 -3.22 -14.71 25.97
N HIS A 68 -3.22 -13.61 26.72
CA HIS A 68 -2.96 -13.67 28.15
C HIS A 68 -4.01 -14.66 28.69
N ALA A 69 -3.55 -15.70 29.38
CA ALA A 69 -4.43 -16.51 30.20
C ALA A 69 -5.25 -15.55 31.08
N PRO A 70 -6.57 -15.79 31.26
CA PRO A 70 -7.38 -14.91 32.08
C PRO A 70 -6.72 -14.78 33.44
N LEU A 71 -6.33 -13.55 33.79
CA LEU A 71 -5.91 -13.21 35.15
C LEU A 71 -7.10 -13.51 36.06
N PRO A 72 -6.89 -14.04 37.28
CA PRO A 72 -7.97 -14.20 38.24
C PRO A 72 -8.62 -12.83 38.51
N ASP A 73 -9.95 -12.82 38.58
CA ASP A 73 -10.77 -11.62 38.74
C ASP A 73 -10.24 -10.74 39.89
N ALA A 74 -9.74 -9.56 39.53
CA ALA A 74 -9.51 -8.50 40.50
C ALA A 74 -10.88 -8.04 41.02
N PRO A 75 -11.03 -7.74 42.32
CA PRO A 75 -12.32 -7.37 42.88
C PRO A 75 -12.86 -6.10 42.21
N GLU A 76 -14.08 -6.25 41.72
CA GLU A 76 -14.88 -5.25 41.04
C GLU A 76 -15.08 -4.04 41.97
N LEU A 77 -14.38 -2.93 41.69
CA LEU A 77 -14.64 -1.67 42.34
C LEU A 77 -15.99 -1.15 41.83
N VAL A 78 -17.01 -1.34 42.66
CA VAL A 78 -18.37 -0.83 42.45
C VAL A 78 -18.31 0.68 42.25
N ARG A 79 -18.63 1.11 41.03
CA ARG A 79 -18.93 2.52 40.75
C ARG A 79 -20.43 2.72 41.02
N PRO A 80 -20.85 3.71 41.81
CA PRO A 80 -22.27 3.99 41.98
C PRO A 80 -22.89 4.49 40.68
N ASP A 81 -24.04 3.91 40.34
CA ASP A 81 -24.96 4.29 39.25
C ASP A 81 -25.62 5.65 39.48
N GLU A 82 -26.08 6.25 38.36
CA GLU A 82 -27.02 7.38 38.13
C GLU A 82 -26.43 8.30 37.02
N GLU A 83 -27.07 8.63 35.89
CA GLU A 83 -28.47 8.62 35.46
C GLU A 83 -28.57 8.61 33.91
N THR A 84 -29.76 8.24 33.44
CA THR A 84 -30.25 7.91 32.09
C THR A 84 -30.62 9.13 31.21
N GLU A 85 -30.09 9.15 29.97
CA GLU A 85 -30.68 9.53 28.64
C GLU A 85 -31.36 10.92 28.42
N PRO A 86 -31.70 11.37 27.17
CA PRO A 86 -31.68 10.69 25.86
C PRO A 86 -31.12 11.49 24.65
N GLU A 87 -31.14 10.76 23.55
CA GLU A 87 -30.94 11.05 22.12
C GLU A 87 -31.68 12.30 21.60
N ALA A 88 -31.07 12.96 20.60
CA ALA A 88 -31.74 13.95 19.76
C ALA A 88 -31.40 13.68 18.29
N GLU A 89 -32.35 13.03 17.62
CA GLU A 89 -32.51 13.00 16.17
C GLU A 89 -32.90 14.40 15.65
N ALA A 90 -32.41 14.79 14.48
CA ALA A 90 -32.95 15.91 13.72
C ALA A 90 -32.83 15.64 12.21
N GLU A 91 -33.93 15.15 11.64
CA GLU A 91 -34.25 15.22 10.22
C GLU A 91 -34.78 16.63 9.86
N ALA A 92 -34.50 17.05 8.62
CA ALA A 92 -35.49 17.51 7.62
C ALA A 92 -35.16 18.80 6.83
N ALA A 93 -35.25 18.65 5.50
CA ALA A 93 -35.72 19.59 4.46
C ALA A 93 -34.93 20.90 4.20
N GLY A 94 -34.71 21.38 2.97
CA GLY A 94 -35.15 20.99 1.63
C GLY A 94 -34.89 22.13 0.62
N ALA A 95 -35.06 21.83 -0.68
CA ALA A 95 -35.21 22.73 -1.85
C ALA A 95 -33.93 23.49 -2.31
N THR A 96 -33.57 23.68 -3.59
CA THR A 96 -34.31 23.87 -4.84
C THR A 96 -33.33 23.72 -6.03
N ARG A 97 -33.75 23.06 -7.11
CA ARG A 97 -33.10 23.16 -8.44
C ARG A 97 -33.41 24.51 -9.08
N PRO A 98 -32.55 25.03 -9.95
CA PRO A 98 -33.08 25.38 -11.26
C PRO A 98 -32.30 24.76 -12.40
N SER A 99 -33.07 24.53 -13.45
CA SER A 99 -32.71 23.99 -14.73
C SER A 99 -32.06 25.06 -15.62
N GLY A 100 -31.15 24.64 -16.49
CA GLY A 100 -31.05 25.14 -17.86
C GLY A 100 -29.96 26.16 -18.17
N SER A 101 -28.97 25.73 -18.94
CA SER A 101 -28.67 26.39 -20.22
C SER A 101 -27.89 25.43 -21.11
N ALA A 102 -28.51 25.05 -22.23
CA ALA A 102 -27.85 24.42 -23.35
C ALA A 102 -26.72 25.32 -23.86
N PHE A 103 -25.53 24.75 -23.99
CA PHE A 103 -24.53 25.21 -24.93
C PHE A 103 -23.95 23.97 -25.59
N GLU A 104 -24.41 23.71 -26.82
CA GLU A 104 -23.68 22.90 -27.78
C GLU A 104 -22.26 23.47 -27.90
N LEU A 105 -21.23 22.63 -27.84
CA LEU A 105 -20.19 22.55 -28.86
C LEU A 105 -19.13 21.50 -28.50
N ALA A 106 -18.84 20.68 -29.51
CA ALA A 106 -17.66 19.84 -29.72
C ALA A 106 -17.54 18.57 -28.89
N GLU A 107 -18.13 17.50 -29.45
CA GLU A 107 -17.55 16.16 -29.48
C GLU A 107 -16.03 16.23 -29.64
N GLN A 108 -15.32 16.15 -28.53
CA GLN A 108 -13.97 15.66 -28.49
C GLN A 108 -14.07 14.31 -27.81
N SER A 109 -13.62 13.28 -28.52
CA SER A 109 -13.60 11.89 -28.07
C SER A 109 -12.77 11.77 -26.79
N GLU A 110 -13.39 12.05 -25.64
CA GLU A 110 -12.81 11.87 -24.33
C GLU A 110 -13.05 10.43 -23.91
N SER A 111 -12.19 9.55 -24.43
CA SER A 111 -12.03 8.24 -23.83
C SER A 111 -11.72 8.45 -22.34
N PRO A 112 -12.51 7.89 -21.41
CA PRO A 112 -12.20 7.96 -19.99
C PRO A 112 -10.81 7.35 -19.81
N ARG A 113 -9.82 8.18 -19.45
CA ARG A 113 -8.49 7.67 -19.13
C ARG A 113 -8.61 6.97 -17.80
N GLN A 114 -8.57 5.64 -17.80
CA GLN A 114 -8.48 4.87 -16.56
C GLN A 114 -7.06 4.98 -16.03
N CYS A 115 -6.92 5.12 -14.72
CA CYS A 115 -5.60 5.08 -14.09
C CYS A 115 -5.00 3.67 -14.25
N PRO A 116 -3.75 3.53 -14.74
CA PRO A 116 -3.12 2.21 -14.88
C PRO A 116 -2.82 1.53 -13.53
N TYR A 117 -2.85 2.28 -12.42
CA TYR A 117 -2.53 1.77 -11.09
C TYR A 117 -3.77 1.31 -10.30
N CYS A 118 -4.84 2.12 -10.29
CA CYS A 118 -6.05 1.81 -9.53
C CYS A 118 -7.28 1.48 -10.39
N GLY A 119 -7.20 1.65 -11.71
CA GLY A 119 -8.33 1.43 -12.64
C GLY A 119 -9.43 2.49 -12.58
N GLU A 120 -9.36 3.45 -11.65
CA GLU A 120 -10.36 4.50 -11.49
C GLU A 120 -10.37 5.46 -12.69
N THR A 121 -11.55 5.98 -13.00
CA THR A 121 -11.72 6.91 -14.13
C THR A 121 -11.15 8.29 -13.77
N LEU A 122 -10.13 8.73 -14.50
CA LEU A 122 -9.61 10.09 -14.38
C LEU A 122 -10.60 11.07 -15.01
N PRO A 123 -10.85 12.23 -14.38
CA PRO A 123 -11.74 13.23 -14.95
C PRO A 123 -11.23 13.70 -16.31
N GLY A 124 -12.09 13.61 -17.33
CA GLY A 124 -11.87 14.21 -18.64
C GLY A 124 -11.72 15.73 -18.55
N GLY A 125 -11.10 16.32 -19.56
CA GLY A 125 -11.11 17.76 -19.79
C GLY A 125 -9.89 18.52 -19.29
N ARG A 126 -8.97 17.85 -18.56
CA ARG A 126 -7.75 18.48 -18.04
C ARG A 126 -6.58 17.52 -17.91
N LYS A 127 -5.34 18.04 -18.01
CA LYS A 127 -4.13 17.28 -17.72
C LYS A 127 -4.04 17.03 -16.21
N VAL A 128 -4.32 15.80 -15.80
CA VAL A 128 -4.21 15.35 -14.40
C VAL A 128 -2.81 14.78 -14.18
N ASN A 129 -2.01 15.43 -13.33
CA ASN A 129 -0.65 14.95 -12.99
C ASN A 129 -0.67 13.83 -11.94
N PHE A 130 -1.70 13.77 -11.08
CA PHE A 130 -1.84 12.78 -10.01
C PHE A 130 -3.27 12.24 -9.96
N CYS A 131 -3.43 10.92 -9.83
CA CYS A 131 -4.74 10.33 -9.61
C CYS A 131 -5.27 10.74 -8.22
N PRO A 132 -6.48 11.32 -8.10
CA PRO A 132 -7.04 11.70 -6.80
C PRO A 132 -7.38 10.48 -5.91
N GLN A 133 -7.50 9.29 -6.50
CA GLN A 133 -7.87 8.08 -5.78
C GLN A 133 -6.66 7.31 -5.23
N CYS A 134 -5.54 7.24 -5.96
CA CYS A 134 -4.36 6.47 -5.55
C CYS A 134 -3.07 7.30 -5.39
N GLY A 135 -3.11 8.60 -5.68
CA GLY A 135 -1.96 9.50 -5.60
C GLY A 135 -0.88 9.29 -6.67
N GLN A 136 -0.98 8.25 -7.49
CA GLN A 136 0.02 7.94 -8.52
C GLN A 136 -0.16 8.77 -9.79
N PRO A 137 0.94 9.18 -10.44
CA PRO A 137 0.87 9.89 -11.71
C PRO A 137 0.46 8.93 -12.83
N PRO A 138 -0.57 9.23 -13.64
CA PRO A 138 -1.00 8.34 -14.71
C PRO A 138 0.05 8.14 -15.81
N SER A 139 1.09 8.98 -15.85
CA SER A 139 2.16 8.95 -16.84
C SER A 139 3.39 8.15 -16.42
N GLY A 140 3.44 7.59 -15.20
CA GLY A 140 4.58 6.84 -14.67
C GLY A 140 5.78 7.72 -14.27
N GLU A 141 6.17 8.66 -15.13
CA GLU A 141 7.26 9.60 -14.86
C GLU A 141 6.79 11.06 -14.84
N LEU A 142 7.12 11.78 -13.77
CA LEU A 142 7.05 13.23 -13.71
C LEU A 142 8.41 13.80 -14.15
N ARG A 143 8.37 14.85 -14.97
CA ARG A 143 9.57 15.54 -15.46
C ARG A 143 9.56 17.00 -15.01
N CYS A 144 10.73 17.50 -14.63
CA CYS A 144 10.90 18.90 -14.30
C CYS A 144 10.57 19.78 -15.51
N PRO A 145 9.67 20.78 -15.39
CA PRO A 145 9.33 21.66 -16.51
C PRO A 145 10.49 22.55 -16.95
N ALA A 146 11.54 22.71 -16.13
CA ALA A 146 12.67 23.57 -16.44
C ALA A 146 13.85 22.84 -17.11
N CYS A 147 14.19 21.63 -16.65
CA CYS A 147 15.37 20.90 -17.14
C CYS A 147 15.05 19.50 -17.68
N GLY A 148 13.81 19.02 -17.56
CA GLY A 148 13.38 17.71 -18.08
C GLY A 148 13.87 16.49 -17.29
N SER A 149 14.61 16.69 -16.19
CA SER A 149 15.03 15.58 -15.33
C SER A 149 13.83 14.95 -14.63
N GLU A 150 13.96 13.66 -14.31
CA GLU A 150 12.94 12.93 -13.55
C GLU A 150 12.81 13.53 -12.14
N VAL A 151 11.56 13.70 -11.73
CA VAL A 151 11.18 14.21 -10.42
C VAL A 151 10.08 13.31 -9.87
N ASP A 152 10.04 13.11 -8.57
CA ASP A 152 9.07 12.23 -7.91
C ASP A 152 7.90 13.02 -7.30
N VAL A 153 6.85 12.31 -6.91
CA VAL A 153 5.68 12.84 -6.22
C VAL A 153 6.10 13.47 -4.89
N GLY A 154 5.62 14.68 -4.59
CA GLY A 154 5.93 15.41 -3.36
C GLY A 154 7.27 16.17 -3.36
N TRP A 155 8.07 16.11 -4.44
CA TRP A 155 9.28 16.91 -4.53
C TRP A 155 8.96 18.37 -4.80
N ARG A 156 9.22 19.25 -3.83
CA ARG A 156 9.02 20.71 -3.97
C ARG A 156 10.00 21.35 -4.96
N TYR A 157 11.21 20.77 -5.08
CA TYR A 157 12.28 21.25 -5.94
C TYR A 157 12.92 20.10 -6.73
N CYS A 158 13.37 20.41 -7.94
CA CYS A 158 14.05 19.46 -8.81
C CYS A 158 15.49 19.21 -8.35
N ALA A 159 15.89 17.95 -8.17
CA ALA A 159 17.27 17.58 -7.81
C ALA A 159 18.31 17.95 -8.89
N GLY A 160 17.93 17.97 -10.17
CA GLY A 160 18.83 18.31 -11.27
C GLY A 160 19.12 19.82 -11.44
N CYS A 161 18.11 20.69 -11.32
CA CYS A 161 18.26 22.13 -11.60
C CYS A 161 17.88 23.07 -10.44
N GLY A 162 17.39 22.54 -9.31
CA GLY A 162 17.01 23.31 -8.13
C GLY A 162 15.73 24.15 -8.27
N ARG A 163 15.07 24.18 -9.43
CA ARG A 163 13.81 24.93 -9.60
C ARG A 163 12.63 24.21 -8.97
N ALA A 164 11.66 25.01 -8.53
CA ALA A 164 10.39 24.50 -8.02
C ALA A 164 9.66 23.71 -9.12
N THR A 165 9.13 22.56 -8.76
CA THR A 165 8.42 21.66 -9.69
C THR A 165 6.98 22.10 -9.95
N GLY A 166 6.40 22.89 -9.04
CA GLY A 166 5.02 23.38 -9.14
C GLY A 166 3.96 22.34 -8.82
N PHE A 167 4.34 21.24 -8.17
CA PHE A 167 3.43 20.21 -7.65
C PHE A 167 3.21 20.46 -6.15
N GLU A 168 2.31 21.39 -5.81
CA GLU A 168 1.76 21.56 -4.44
C GLU A 168 0.37 20.95 -4.33
#